data_AF-A0A7D5N4H2-F1
#
_entry.id   AF-A0A7D5N4H2-F1
#
_cell.length_a   1.000
_cell.length_b   1.000
_cell.length_c   1.000
_cell.angle_alpha   90.00
_cell.angle_beta   90.00
_cell.angle_gamma   90.00
#
_symmetry.space_group_name_H-M   'P 1'
#
loop_
_entity.id
_entity.type
_entity.pdbx_description
1 polymer ?
#
loop_
_entity_poly.entity_id
_entity_poly.type
_entity_poly.pdbx_seq_one_letter_code
_entity_poly.pdbx_strand_id
1 'polypeptide(L)'
;MRTADWLMTLSDEILHQTHISSFPSIDKTMQHILRTQKFWMKFISGEQVGDFDWSVRHEASQILLDEWKQQSQQMEDFITSMSESWLLEVLRLDMPWSQNQQARYTYIQHVVNHGSFHRGQIITLARQCGITDSIPACDLNIFLPQILEVIPEFNP
;
A
#
# COMPACT_ATOMS: atom_id res chain seq x y z
N MET A 1 5.98 -5.31 7.30
CA MET A 1 5.42 -4.02 6.84
C MET A 1 4.63 -3.40 7.99
N ARG A 2 5.07 -2.24 8.54
CA ARG A 2 4.58 -1.69 9.82
C ARG A 2 3.06 -1.69 10.01
N THR A 3 2.30 -1.25 9.00
CA THR A 3 0.83 -1.20 9.10
C THR A 3 0.20 -2.59 9.19
N ALA A 4 0.61 -3.57 8.37
CA ALA A 4 0.07 -4.92 8.49
C ALA A 4 0.51 -5.60 9.78
N ASP A 5 1.77 -5.41 10.19
CA ASP A 5 2.28 -5.96 11.45
C ASP A 5 1.48 -5.45 12.65
N TRP A 6 1.07 -4.17 12.64
CA TRP A 6 0.18 -3.61 13.65
C TRP A 6 -1.27 -4.11 13.52
N LEU A 7 -1.83 -4.19 12.31
CA LEU A 7 -3.18 -4.71 12.12
C LEU A 7 -3.34 -6.16 12.59
N MET A 8 -2.29 -6.97 12.47
CA MET A 8 -2.27 -8.35 12.99
C MET A 8 -2.44 -8.43 14.51
N THR A 9 -2.17 -7.35 15.25
CA THR A 9 -2.35 -7.32 16.71
C THR A 9 -3.76 -6.92 17.14
N LEU A 10 -4.62 -6.52 16.19
CA LEU A 10 -5.99 -6.09 16.48
C LEU A 10 -6.95 -7.28 16.46
N SER A 11 -8.07 -7.17 17.19
CA SER A 11 -9.11 -8.20 17.19
C SER A 11 -9.87 -8.22 15.85
N ASP A 12 -10.42 -9.38 15.52
CA ASP A 12 -11.27 -9.54 14.33
C ASP A 12 -12.49 -8.62 14.37
N GLU A 13 -13.04 -8.35 15.56
CA GLU A 13 -14.14 -7.38 15.77
C GLU A 13 -13.75 -5.98 15.26
N ILE A 14 -12.56 -5.50 15.63
CA ILE A 14 -12.03 -4.20 15.18
C ILE A 14 -11.81 -4.20 13.66
N LEU A 15 -11.22 -5.26 13.11
CA LEU A 15 -10.93 -5.33 11.68
C LEU A 15 -12.21 -5.28 10.82
N HIS A 16 -13.30 -5.84 11.33
CA HIS A 16 -14.58 -5.95 10.61
C HIS A 16 -15.63 -4.91 11.01
N GLN A 17 -15.37 -4.07 12.01
CA GLN A 17 -16.30 -3.03 12.44
C GLN A 17 -16.67 -2.10 11.27
N THR A 18 -17.98 -1.85 11.13
CA THR A 18 -18.52 -1.09 10.01
C THR A 18 -18.54 0.42 10.31
N HIS A 19 -18.02 1.22 9.38
CA HIS A 19 -18.00 2.68 9.44
C HIS A 19 -18.39 3.33 8.11
N ILE A 20 -18.80 4.61 8.16
CA ILE A 20 -19.02 5.43 6.97
C ILE A 20 -17.65 5.80 6.38
N SER A 21 -17.30 5.19 5.26
CA SER A 21 -16.04 5.40 4.55
C SER A 21 -16.11 4.82 3.13
N SER A 22 -15.14 5.12 2.26
CA SER A 22 -15.12 4.56 0.90
C SER A 22 -15.01 3.03 0.89
N PHE A 23 -14.35 2.46 1.90
CA PHE A 23 -14.41 1.05 2.24
C PHE A 23 -14.93 0.93 3.67
N PRO A 24 -16.02 0.18 3.91
CA PRO A 24 -16.75 0.30 5.16
C PRO A 24 -16.11 -0.42 6.36
N SER A 25 -14.88 -0.92 6.26
CA SER A 25 -14.13 -1.51 7.39
C SER A 25 -12.62 -1.47 7.14
N ILE A 26 -11.81 -1.71 8.18
CA ILE A 26 -10.34 -1.83 8.06
C ILE A 26 -9.98 -3.00 7.16
N ASP A 27 -10.63 -4.16 7.36
CA ASP A 27 -10.46 -5.37 6.54
C ASP A 27 -10.71 -5.07 5.05
N LYS A 28 -11.83 -4.42 4.70
CA LYS A 28 -12.13 -4.08 3.31
C LYS A 28 -11.13 -3.08 2.72
N THR A 29 -10.62 -2.17 3.54
CA THR A 29 -9.60 -1.20 3.13
C THR A 29 -8.27 -1.91 2.84
N MET A 30 -7.81 -2.82 3.71
CA MET A 30 -6.56 -3.55 3.45
C MET A 30 -6.68 -4.51 2.27
N GLN A 31 -7.83 -5.16 2.07
CA GLN A 31 -8.09 -6.00 0.89
C GLN A 31 -8.07 -5.18 -0.40
N HIS A 32 -8.56 -3.94 -0.37
CA HIS A 32 -8.44 -3.01 -1.50
C HIS A 32 -6.98 -2.69 -1.82
N ILE A 33 -6.17 -2.36 -0.81
CA ILE A 33 -4.74 -2.09 -1.02
C ILE A 33 -4.04 -3.31 -1.62
N LEU A 34 -4.28 -4.51 -1.06
CA LEU A 34 -3.67 -5.75 -1.53
C LEU A 34 -4.04 -6.06 -2.99
N ARG A 35 -5.32 -6.00 -3.34
CA ARG A 35 -5.78 -6.25 -4.72
C ARG A 35 -5.20 -5.23 -5.69
N THR A 36 -5.16 -3.95 -5.30
CA THR A 36 -4.55 -2.90 -6.12
C THR A 36 -3.05 -3.14 -6.33
N GLN A 37 -2.30 -3.52 -5.28
CA GLN A 37 -0.89 -3.88 -5.45
C GLN A 37 -0.69 -5.07 -6.39
N LYS A 38 -1.49 -6.14 -6.24
CA LYS A 38 -1.44 -7.32 -7.11
C LYS A 38 -1.75 -6.97 -8.57
N PHE A 39 -2.79 -6.16 -8.82
CA PHE A 39 -3.14 -5.71 -10.17
C PHE A 39 -2.00 -4.93 -10.81
N TRP A 40 -1.48 -3.92 -10.10
CA TRP A 40 -0.43 -3.07 -10.64
C TRP A 40 0.89 -3.80 -10.79
N MET A 41 1.21 -4.77 -9.92
CA MET A 41 2.38 -5.63 -10.12
C MET A 41 2.35 -6.30 -11.49
N LYS A 42 1.23 -6.96 -11.81
CA LYS A 42 1.02 -7.62 -13.11
C LYS A 42 1.10 -6.62 -14.27
N PHE A 43 0.45 -5.47 -14.14
CA PHE A 43 0.49 -4.45 -15.19
C PHE A 43 1.92 -3.93 -15.44
N ILE A 44 2.63 -3.59 -14.36
CA ILE A 44 3.98 -3.02 -14.39
C ILE A 44 4.99 -4.06 -14.93
N SER A 45 4.83 -5.35 -14.58
CA SER A 45 5.65 -6.46 -15.09
C SER A 45 5.37 -6.82 -16.56
N GLY A 46 4.34 -6.23 -17.18
CA GLY A 46 3.95 -6.51 -18.56
C GLY A 46 3.07 -7.75 -18.72
N GLU A 47 2.52 -8.29 -17.64
CA GLU A 47 1.56 -9.39 -17.68
C GLU A 47 0.15 -8.91 -18.09
N GLN A 48 -0.68 -9.83 -18.57
CA GLN A 48 -2.07 -9.53 -18.87
C GLN A 48 -2.91 -9.34 -17.59
N VAL A 49 -3.77 -8.33 -17.62
CA VAL A 49 -4.61 -7.91 -16.47
C VAL A 49 -6.12 -7.97 -16.74
N GLY A 50 -6.54 -8.42 -17.93
CA GLY A 50 -7.95 -8.43 -18.34
C GLY A 50 -8.86 -9.26 -17.42
N ASP A 51 -8.35 -10.40 -16.93
CA ASP A 51 -9.09 -11.33 -16.06
C ASP A 51 -8.67 -11.21 -14.59
N PHE A 52 -8.27 -10.02 -14.14
CA PHE A 52 -7.85 -9.84 -12.75
C PHE A 52 -9.02 -10.04 -11.78
N ASP A 53 -8.85 -10.92 -10.79
CA ASP A 53 -9.85 -11.18 -9.76
C ASP A 53 -9.90 -10.04 -8.73
N TRP A 54 -11.01 -9.30 -8.75
CA TRP A 54 -11.31 -8.24 -7.80
C TRP A 54 -12.20 -8.69 -6.64
N SER A 55 -12.42 -10.00 -6.43
CA SER A 55 -13.26 -10.51 -5.35
C SER A 55 -12.72 -10.13 -3.96
N VAL A 56 -13.64 -9.88 -3.03
CA VAL A 56 -13.32 -9.71 -1.61
C VAL A 56 -13.44 -11.08 -0.95
N ARG A 57 -12.46 -11.43 -0.12
CA ARG A 57 -12.47 -12.68 0.65
C ARG A 57 -13.02 -12.43 2.05
N HIS A 58 -13.85 -13.35 2.52
CA HIS A 58 -14.45 -13.30 3.85
C HIS A 58 -13.68 -14.20 4.81
N GLU A 59 -13.67 -13.85 6.09
CA GLU A 59 -13.07 -14.66 7.17
C GLU A 59 -11.60 -15.03 6.93
N ALA A 60 -10.83 -14.11 6.33
CA ALA A 60 -9.47 -14.37 5.88
C ALA A 60 -8.48 -13.25 6.26
N SER A 61 -8.82 -12.37 7.19
CA SER A 61 -8.05 -11.14 7.47
C SER A 61 -6.59 -11.42 7.81
N GLN A 62 -6.29 -12.41 8.66
CA GLN A 62 -4.90 -12.74 9.02
C GLN A 62 -4.10 -13.25 7.82
N ILE A 63 -4.67 -14.17 7.03
CA ILE A 63 -4.05 -14.69 5.80
C ILE A 63 -3.79 -13.55 4.81
N LEU A 64 -4.76 -12.65 4.66
CA LEU A 64 -4.67 -11.51 3.75
C LEU A 64 -3.64 -10.46 4.21
N LEU A 65 -3.48 -10.25 5.52
CA LEU A 65 -2.43 -9.38 6.07
C LEU A 65 -1.03 -9.95 5.80
N ASP A 66 -0.87 -11.27 5.94
CA ASP A 66 0.37 -11.96 5.54
C ASP A 66 0.63 -11.87 4.04
N GLU A 67 -0.39 -12.11 3.21
CA GLU A 67 -0.30 -11.94 1.76
C GLU A 67 0.06 -10.51 1.37
N TRP A 68 -0.45 -9.50 2.08
CA TRP A 68 -0.12 -8.11 1.81
C TRP A 68 1.34 -7.79 2.13
N LYS A 69 1.88 -8.35 3.21
CA LYS A 69 3.32 -8.25 3.51
C LYS A 69 4.16 -8.89 2.41
N GLN A 70 3.81 -10.12 2.02
CA GLN A 70 4.53 -10.86 0.97
C GLN A 70 4.48 -10.12 -0.38
N GLN A 71 3.29 -9.64 -0.78
CA GLN A 71 3.11 -8.87 -2.00
C GLN A 71 3.93 -7.58 -2.00
N SER A 72 3.99 -6.88 -0.86
CA SER A 72 4.77 -5.64 -0.75
C SER A 72 6.27 -5.93 -0.89
N GLN A 73 6.77 -7.01 -0.28
CA GLN A 73 8.17 -7.42 -0.42
C GLN A 73 8.49 -7.83 -1.86
N GLN A 74 7.64 -8.66 -2.50
CA GLN A 74 7.84 -9.08 -3.89
C GLN A 74 7.89 -7.89 -4.85
N MET A 75 7.03 -6.88 -4.63
CA MET A 75 7.03 -5.67 -5.44
C MET A 75 8.30 -4.84 -5.21
N GLU A 76 8.78 -4.71 -3.98
CA GLU A 76 10.05 -4.04 -3.67
C GLU A 76 11.23 -4.74 -4.33
N ASP A 77 11.37 -6.06 -4.14
CA ASP A 77 12.45 -6.86 -4.72
C ASP A 77 12.45 -6.78 -6.26
N PHE A 78 11.26 -6.85 -6.87
CA PHE A 78 11.13 -6.74 -8.31
C PHE A 78 11.55 -5.36 -8.82
N ILE A 79 10.98 -4.28 -8.27
CA ILE A 79 11.24 -2.91 -8.75
C ILE A 79 12.71 -2.53 -8.55
N THR A 80 13.32 -2.89 -7.42
CA THR A 80 14.72 -2.57 -7.11
C THR A 80 15.71 -3.30 -8.03
N SER A 81 15.30 -4.41 -8.65
CA SER A 81 16.11 -5.15 -9.61
C SER A 81 16.07 -4.60 -11.05
N MET A 82 15.21 -3.62 -11.33
CA MET A 82 14.99 -3.11 -12.69
C MET A 82 15.95 -1.98 -13.07
N SER A 83 16.30 -1.89 -14.35
CA SER A 83 17.14 -0.80 -14.87
C SER A 83 16.36 0.50 -15.05
N GLU A 84 17.07 1.62 -15.08
CA GLU A 84 16.48 2.93 -15.40
C GLU A 84 15.78 2.94 -16.77
N SER A 85 16.39 2.32 -17.79
CA SER A 85 15.78 2.22 -19.12
C SER A 85 14.44 1.48 -19.08
N TRP A 86 14.33 0.42 -18.26
CA TRP A 86 13.09 -0.30 -18.05
C TRP A 86 12.05 0.57 -17.34
N LEU A 87 12.46 1.37 -16.34
CA LEU A 87 11.54 2.29 -15.65
C LEU A 87 10.98 3.40 -16.58
N LEU A 88 11.72 3.78 -17.62
CA LEU A 88 11.33 4.79 -18.60
C LEU A 88 10.46 4.25 -19.74
N GLU A 89 10.31 2.93 -19.88
CA GLU A 89 9.42 2.34 -20.88
C GLU A 89 7.98 2.82 -20.70
N VAL A 90 7.33 3.15 -21.81
CA VAL A 90 5.96 3.66 -21.81
C VAL A 90 4.99 2.49 -21.90
N LEU A 91 4.12 2.36 -20.89
CA LEU A 91 3.04 1.37 -20.86
C LEU A 91 1.71 2.05 -21.23
N ARG A 92 0.82 1.28 -21.84
CA ARG A 92 -0.56 1.69 -22.13
C ARG A 92 -1.51 0.93 -21.20
N LEU A 93 -2.20 1.66 -20.34
CA LEU A 93 -3.31 1.16 -19.55
C LEU A 93 -4.60 1.33 -20.33
N ASP A 94 -5.35 0.24 -20.51
CA ASP A 94 -6.64 0.24 -21.18
C ASP A 94 -7.64 -0.56 -20.35
N MET A 95 -8.24 0.11 -19.36
CA MET A 95 -9.22 -0.46 -18.45
C MET A 95 -10.52 0.36 -18.51
N PRO A 96 -11.70 -0.23 -18.24
CA PRO A 96 -12.96 0.51 -18.28
C PRO A 96 -13.01 1.76 -17.38
N TRP A 97 -12.22 1.76 -16.31
CA TRP A 97 -12.13 2.84 -15.32
C TRP A 97 -10.95 3.80 -15.56
N SER A 98 -10.03 3.49 -16.47
CA SER A 98 -8.92 4.38 -16.83
C SER A 98 -8.24 3.97 -18.14
N GLN A 99 -8.03 4.95 -19.01
CA GLN A 99 -7.28 4.78 -20.25
C GLN A 99 -6.21 5.86 -20.32
N ASN A 100 -4.94 5.46 -20.30
CA ASN A 100 -3.81 6.38 -20.37
C ASN A 100 -2.53 5.65 -20.81
N GLN A 101 -1.50 6.44 -21.12
CA GLN A 101 -0.20 5.93 -21.51
C GLN A 101 0.88 6.77 -20.82
N GLN A 102 1.72 6.15 -20.00
CA GLN A 102 2.73 6.81 -19.16
C GLN A 102 3.99 5.96 -19.04
N ALA A 103 5.11 6.58 -18.65
CA ALA A 103 6.30 5.84 -18.28
C ALA A 103 6.01 4.92 -17.08
N ARG A 104 6.68 3.76 -17.04
CA ARG A 104 6.43 2.72 -16.04
C ARG A 104 6.60 3.22 -14.61
N TYR A 105 7.58 4.08 -14.35
CA TYR A 105 7.78 4.69 -13.03
C TYR A 105 6.56 5.48 -12.52
N THR A 106 5.75 6.07 -13.41
CA THR A 106 4.55 6.82 -13.02
C THR A 106 3.51 5.90 -12.38
N TYR A 107 3.38 4.66 -12.89
CA TYR A 107 2.48 3.68 -12.29
C TYR A 107 3.03 3.13 -10.97
N ILE A 108 4.35 2.97 -10.84
CA ILE A 108 4.98 2.63 -9.55
C ILE A 108 4.68 3.72 -8.51
N GLN A 109 4.85 5.00 -8.87
CA GLN A 109 4.51 6.13 -8.00
C GLN A 109 3.03 6.12 -7.62
N HIS A 110 2.13 5.81 -8.57
CA HIS A 110 0.71 5.66 -8.29
C HIS A 110 0.45 4.61 -7.21
N VAL A 111 1.05 3.42 -7.29
CA VAL A 111 0.86 2.35 -6.29
C VAL A 111 1.29 2.80 -4.90
N VAL A 112 2.45 3.45 -4.79
CA VAL A 112 2.98 3.96 -3.51
C VAL A 112 2.04 5.02 -2.94
N ASN A 113 1.61 5.99 -3.76
CA ASN A 113 0.71 7.06 -3.33
C ASN A 113 -0.68 6.54 -2.93
N HIS A 114 -1.27 5.66 -3.74
CA HIS A 114 -2.55 5.00 -3.46
C HIS A 114 -2.48 4.20 -2.14
N GLY A 115 -1.40 3.47 -1.92
CA GLY A 115 -1.14 2.77 -0.67
C GLY A 115 -1.08 3.72 0.54
N SER A 116 -0.39 4.86 0.43
CA SER A 116 -0.31 5.84 1.51
C SER A 116 -1.67 6.48 1.81
N PHE A 117 -2.45 6.83 0.77
CA PHE A 117 -3.81 7.35 0.93
C PHE A 117 -4.70 6.40 1.74
N HIS A 118 -4.75 5.11 1.38
CA HIS A 118 -5.60 4.16 2.09
C HIS A 118 -5.04 3.72 3.45
N ARG A 119 -3.73 3.78 3.68
CA ARG A 119 -3.19 3.63 5.05
C ARG A 119 -3.62 4.76 5.97
N GLY A 120 -3.70 5.99 5.47
CA GLY A 120 -4.32 7.10 6.19
C GLY A 120 -5.78 6.84 6.54
N GLN A 121 -6.55 6.27 5.61
CA GLN A 121 -7.93 5.84 5.85
C GLN A 121 -8.02 4.76 6.94
N ILE A 122 -7.13 3.76 6.94
CA ILE A 122 -7.04 2.74 8.00
C ILE A 122 -6.83 3.38 9.37
N ILE A 123 -5.96 4.40 9.46
CA ILE A 123 -5.74 5.13 10.72
C ILE A 123 -7.03 5.81 11.19
N THR A 124 -7.76 6.47 10.29
CA THR A 124 -9.04 7.10 10.62
C THR A 124 -10.06 6.08 11.13
N LEU A 125 -10.19 4.93 10.46
CA LEU A 125 -11.10 3.86 10.86
C LEU A 125 -10.73 3.27 12.23
N ALA A 126 -9.44 3.03 12.49
CA ALA A 126 -8.97 2.54 13.79
C ALA A 126 -9.29 3.52 14.93
N ARG A 127 -9.15 4.83 14.69
CA ARG A 127 -9.56 5.86 15.66
C ARG A 127 -11.06 5.86 15.91
N GLN A 128 -11.88 5.58 14.90
CA GLN A 128 -13.32 5.40 15.07
C GLN A 128 -13.69 4.15 15.88
N CYS A 129 -12.81 3.14 15.90
CA CYS A 129 -12.91 1.98 16.80
C CYS A 129 -12.39 2.28 18.22
N GLY A 130 -11.98 3.53 18.52
CA GLY A 130 -11.47 3.92 19.83
C GLY A 130 -9.97 3.64 20.05
N ILE A 131 -9.24 3.20 19.02
CA ILE A 131 -7.79 2.98 19.14
C ILE A 131 -7.07 4.34 19.12
N THR A 132 -6.26 4.60 20.15
CA THR A 132 -5.49 5.85 20.28
C THR A 132 -3.98 5.63 20.27
N ASP A 133 -3.52 4.47 20.73
CA ASP A 133 -2.09 4.17 20.94
C ASP A 133 -1.56 3.17 19.90
N SER A 134 -0.24 3.13 19.75
CA SER A 134 0.47 2.19 18.87
C SER A 134 0.11 2.24 17.39
N ILE A 135 -0.62 3.27 16.94
CA ILE A 135 -0.92 3.48 15.52
C ILE A 135 0.36 3.87 14.78
N PRO A 136 0.76 3.14 13.72
CA PRO A 136 1.97 3.44 12.97
C PRO A 136 1.84 4.74 12.16
N ALA A 137 2.89 5.55 12.15
CA ALA A 137 2.98 6.71 11.29
C ALA A 137 3.06 6.31 9.80
N CYS A 138 2.41 7.10 8.94
CA CYS A 138 2.35 6.85 7.49
C CYS A 138 3.04 7.93 6.65
N ASP A 139 3.55 8.99 7.28
CA ASP A 139 4.22 10.08 6.58
C ASP A 139 5.54 9.63 5.98
N LEU A 140 5.78 9.97 4.70
CA LEU A 140 6.99 9.58 3.97
C LEU A 140 8.28 9.94 4.72
N ASN A 141 8.31 11.09 5.39
CA ASN A 141 9.47 11.57 6.14
C ASN A 141 9.96 10.57 7.22
N ILE A 142 9.06 9.72 7.75
CA ILE A 142 9.37 8.69 8.75
C ILE A 142 10.11 7.48 8.14
N PHE A 143 10.19 7.41 6.81
CA PHE A 143 10.87 6.34 6.06
C PHE A 143 12.14 6.81 5.37
N LEU A 144 12.39 8.13 5.35
CA LEU A 144 13.61 8.68 4.77
C LEU A 144 14.80 8.48 5.72
N PRO A 145 16.03 8.34 5.17
CA PRO A 145 17.24 8.32 5.98
C PRO A 145 17.29 9.55 6.89
N GLN A 146 17.45 9.31 8.19
CA GLN A 146 17.62 10.39 9.15
C GLN A 146 19.08 10.85 9.11
N ILE A 147 19.30 12.17 9.15
CA ILE A 147 20.65 12.73 9.23
C ILE A 147 21.24 12.32 10.58
N LEU A 148 22.25 11.44 10.56
CA LEU A 148 23.09 11.14 11.72
C LEU A 148 24.31 12.07 11.71
N GLU A 149 24.11 13.37 11.91
CA GLU A 149 25.21 14.30 12.14
C GLU A 149 24.95 15.13 13.39
N VAL A 150 25.82 14.92 14.38
CA VAL A 150 26.07 15.86 15.47
C VAL A 150 26.57 17.14 14.83
N ILE A 151 25.76 18.19 14.86
CA ILE A 151 26.19 19.52 14.46
C ILE A 151 27.32 19.93 15.42
N PRO A 152 28.56 20.18 14.97
CA PRO A 152 29.57 20.77 15.83
C PRO A 152 29.04 22.12 16.29
N GLU A 153 29.04 22.36 17.60
CA GLU A 153 28.59 23.63 18.19
C GLU A 153 29.17 24.80 17.40
N PHE A 154 28.29 25.61 16.82
CA PHE A 154 28.66 26.89 16.25
C PHE A 154 29.03 27.79 17.43
N ASN A 155 30.33 27.93 17.71
CA ASN A 155 30.82 28.86 18.70
C ASN A 155 30.91 30.25 18.04
N PRO A 156 30.14 31.25 18.50
CA PRO A 156 29.95 32.54 17.82
C PRO A 156 31.22 33.40 17.69
#